data_AF-A0A2J0M9M5-F1
#
_entry.id   AF-A0A2J0M9M5-F1
#
_cell.length_a   1.000
_cell.length_b   1.000
_cell.length_c   1.000
_cell.angle_alpha   90.00
_cell.angle_beta   90.00
_cell.angle_gamma   90.00
#
_symmetry.space_group_name_H-M   'P 1'
#
loop_
_entity.id
_entity.type
_entity.pdbx_description
1 polymer ?
#
loop_
_entity_poly.entity_id
_entity_poly.type
_entity_poly.pdbx_seq_one_letter_code
_entity_poly.pdbx_strand_id
1 'polypeptide(L)'
;MEKHIVIFYPDNKKAVVDPGTTILAAAISAHIHLNSSCGGDGVCGKCRVIVRSGSVHAEPSGRMTPDDRKCGAYLACQALVESDIEVDIPPGSRLDMSALSKEELELRLRDVYSKAEDISEAMPQLGVGLFQYGPLVVKSYFELLKPNFDDKLSDLERVQRAIEEQIGPRPIHTGLANIRRLGPLLRASGWSITVGLAQNDEAVEIISIEPQDRSKNNFGFAFDIGTTTVSGSFVDLNLKKALGTKAAYNRQAAFGSDVITRIIYAQAEDGLEKLHHAVVDLINEMIEAFIDEFKVDL
;
A
#
# COMPACT_ATOMS: atom_id res chain seq x y z
N MET A 1 8.36 30.29 29.95
CA MET A 1 9.04 29.13 30.55
C MET A 1 10.41 29.03 29.92
N GLU A 2 11.43 28.72 30.70
CA GLU A 2 12.81 28.59 30.23
C GLU A 2 12.88 27.34 29.34
N LYS A 3 13.35 27.49 28.10
CA LYS A 3 13.48 26.37 27.15
C LYS A 3 14.81 25.65 27.37
N HIS A 4 14.87 24.37 27.03
CA HIS A 4 16.08 23.56 27.14
C HIS A 4 16.64 23.18 25.78
N ILE A 5 17.96 23.05 25.71
CA ILE A 5 18.71 22.65 24.53
C ILE A 5 19.11 21.18 24.65
N VAL A 6 18.75 20.40 23.64
CA VAL A 6 19.15 18.99 23.52
C VAL A 6 20.12 18.86 22.35
N ILE A 7 21.33 18.37 22.60
CA ILE A 7 22.35 18.14 21.57
C ILE A 7 22.49 16.64 21.35
N PHE A 8 22.40 16.19 20.11
CA PHE A 8 22.45 14.78 19.75
C PHE A 8 23.74 14.42 19.01
N TYR A 9 24.39 13.36 19.46
CA TYR A 9 25.57 12.76 18.86
C TYR A 9 25.25 11.39 18.22
N PRO A 10 25.92 11.04 17.10
CA PRO A 10 27.08 11.70 16.49
C PRO A 10 26.76 12.86 15.51
N ASP A 11 25.49 13.16 15.24
CA ASP A 11 25.09 14.10 14.17
C ASP A 11 25.35 15.59 14.49
N ASN A 12 25.68 15.92 15.73
CA ASN A 12 25.85 17.29 16.23
C ASN A 12 24.62 18.19 16.00
N LYS A 13 23.41 17.61 15.89
CA LYS A 13 22.18 18.37 15.73
C LYS A 13 21.63 18.82 17.08
N LYS A 14 20.88 19.92 17.07
CA LYS A 14 20.31 20.53 18.27
C LYS A 14 18.80 20.69 18.14
N ALA A 15 18.09 20.42 19.23
CA ALA A 15 16.68 20.76 19.39
C ALA A 15 16.50 21.71 20.56
N VAL A 16 15.61 22.68 20.41
CA VAL A 16 15.17 23.55 21.51
C VAL A 16 13.76 23.12 21.89
N VAL A 17 13.57 22.65 23.12
CA VAL A 17 12.33 22.04 23.58
C VAL A 17 11.81 22.70 24.85
N ASP A 18 10.51 22.57 25.09
CA ASP A 18 9.89 22.99 26.34
C ASP A 18 10.19 21.95 27.45
N PRO A 19 10.25 22.37 28.73
CA PRO A 19 10.45 21.45 29.86
C PRO A 19 9.41 20.33 29.88
N GLY A 20 9.85 19.10 30.16
CA GLY A 20 8.98 17.93 30.14
C GLY A 20 8.75 17.30 28.76
N THR A 21 9.38 17.81 27.70
CA THR A 21 9.39 17.14 26.39
C THR A 21 10.22 15.85 26.46
N THR A 22 9.81 14.79 25.77
CA THR A 22 10.60 13.54 25.74
C THR A 22 11.84 13.68 24.86
N ILE A 23 12.91 12.94 25.17
CA ILE A 23 14.11 12.88 24.31
C ILE A 23 13.75 12.40 22.89
N LEU A 24 12.78 11.48 22.75
CA LEU A 24 12.30 11.01 21.45
C LEU A 24 11.67 12.15 20.64
N ALA A 25 10.79 12.95 21.25
CA ALA A 25 10.18 14.09 20.58
C ALA A 25 11.23 15.16 20.22
N ALA A 26 12.22 15.39 21.10
CA ALA A 26 13.35 16.26 20.82
C ALA A 26 14.23 15.74 19.66
N ALA A 27 14.43 14.42 19.55
CA ALA A 27 15.17 13.81 18.46
C ALA A 27 14.43 13.99 17.13
N ILE A 28 13.11 13.78 17.13
CA ILE A 28 12.25 13.97 15.95
C ILE A 28 12.30 15.43 15.47
N SER A 29 12.23 16.41 16.38
CA SER A 29 12.32 17.84 16.02
C SER A 29 13.71 18.24 15.53
N ALA A 30 14.76 17.54 15.94
CA ALA A 30 16.11 17.66 15.39
C ALA A 30 16.32 16.86 14.08
N HIS A 31 15.28 16.25 13.50
CA HIS A 31 15.39 15.36 12.35
C HIS A 31 16.38 14.20 12.58
N ILE A 32 16.30 13.58 13.75
CA ILE A 32 17.03 12.36 14.10
C ILE A 32 16.02 11.28 14.43
N HIS A 33 16.09 10.19 13.68
CA HIS A 33 15.14 9.09 13.81
C HIS A 33 15.70 8.02 14.75
N LEU A 34 14.96 7.74 15.82
CA LEU A 34 15.23 6.67 16.77
C LEU A 34 14.28 5.50 16.53
N ASN A 35 14.74 4.28 16.79
CA ASN A 35 13.89 3.09 16.65
C ASN A 35 12.80 3.06 17.73
N SER A 36 11.58 3.46 17.36
CA SER A 36 10.42 3.57 18.26
C SER A 36 9.26 2.67 17.83
N SER A 37 9.51 1.39 17.54
CA SER A 37 8.49 0.46 17.01
C SER A 37 7.27 0.21 17.90
N CYS A 38 7.21 0.76 19.12
CA CYS A 38 6.04 0.71 20.01
C CYS A 38 5.37 2.08 20.20
N GLY A 39 5.61 3.04 19.31
CA GLY A 39 4.96 4.35 19.33
C GLY A 39 5.29 5.26 20.53
N GLY A 40 6.10 4.79 21.49
CA GLY A 40 6.49 5.55 22.67
C GLY A 40 6.15 4.90 24.01
N ASP A 41 5.40 3.78 24.01
CA ASP A 41 4.88 3.14 25.23
C ASP A 41 5.93 2.46 26.13
N GLY A 42 7.23 2.54 25.79
CA GLY A 42 8.30 1.99 26.62
C GLY A 42 8.41 0.46 26.64
N VAL A 43 7.62 -0.25 25.83
CA VAL A 43 7.54 -1.73 25.85
C VAL A 43 8.59 -2.44 24.97
N CYS A 44 9.13 -1.76 23.95
CA CYS A 44 10.05 -2.40 22.98
C CYS A 44 11.53 -2.31 23.35
N GLY A 45 11.95 -1.27 24.09
CA GLY A 45 13.35 -1.04 24.47
C GLY A 45 14.31 -0.58 23.36
N LYS A 46 13.83 -0.34 22.13
CA LYS A 46 14.69 -0.08 20.97
C LYS A 46 15.19 1.36 20.86
N CYS A 47 14.50 2.31 21.50
CA CYS A 47 14.81 3.74 21.51
C CYS A 47 15.84 4.12 22.59
N ARG A 48 16.81 3.24 22.85
CA ARG A 48 17.83 3.43 23.90
C ARG A 48 18.74 4.61 23.53
N VAL A 49 19.01 5.46 24.52
CA VAL A 49 19.90 6.63 24.40
C VAL A 49 20.76 6.74 25.65
N ILE A 50 21.89 7.44 25.55
CA ILE A 50 22.81 7.66 26.65
C ILE A 50 22.90 9.18 26.89
N VAL A 51 22.50 9.64 28.07
CA VAL A 51 22.63 11.06 28.46
C VAL A 51 24.02 11.27 29.04
N ARG A 52 24.83 12.09 28.37
CA ARG A 52 26.21 12.43 28.78
C ARG A 52 26.24 13.50 29.87
N SER A 53 25.38 14.49 29.74
CA SER A 53 25.30 15.65 30.63
C SER A 53 23.86 16.15 30.74
N GLY A 54 23.57 16.86 31.84
CA GLY A 54 22.24 17.35 32.18
C GLY A 54 21.38 16.35 32.95
N SER A 55 20.10 16.68 33.12
CA SER A 55 19.13 15.92 33.92
C SER A 55 17.88 15.58 33.13
N VAL A 56 17.40 14.35 33.34
CA VAL A 56 16.17 13.85 32.75
C VAL A 56 15.38 13.07 33.81
N HIS A 57 14.05 13.22 33.78
CA HIS A 57 13.14 12.42 34.58
C HIS A 57 12.63 11.22 33.78
N ALA A 58 12.70 10.02 34.34
CA ALA A 58 12.20 8.82 33.68
C ALA A 58 11.66 7.79 34.68
N GLU A 59 10.42 7.36 34.47
CA GLU A 59 9.80 6.31 35.29
C GLU A 59 10.46 4.94 35.05
N PRO A 60 10.53 4.06 36.08
CA PRO A 60 11.04 2.70 35.94
C PRO A 60 10.33 1.93 34.82
N SER A 61 11.10 1.41 33.87
CA SER A 61 10.57 0.55 32.81
C SER A 61 11.14 -0.86 32.95
N GLY A 62 10.34 -1.89 32.68
CA GLY A 62 10.81 -3.28 32.69
C GLY A 62 11.83 -3.63 31.60
N ARG A 63 12.18 -2.66 30.74
CA ARG A 63 13.17 -2.80 29.65
C ARG A 63 14.50 -2.10 29.93
N MET A 64 14.64 -1.48 31.10
CA MET A 64 15.88 -0.83 31.52
C MET A 64 16.29 -1.38 32.89
N THR A 65 17.52 -1.87 33.02
CA THR A 65 18.00 -2.35 34.31
C THR A 65 18.36 -1.18 35.22
N PRO A 66 18.40 -1.37 36.55
CA PRO A 66 18.90 -0.35 37.46
C PRO A 66 20.35 0.06 37.18
N ASP A 67 21.17 -0.85 36.62
CA ASP A 67 22.57 -0.58 36.28
C ASP A 67 22.70 0.24 34.98
N ASP A 68 21.80 0.05 34.01
CA ASP A 68 21.74 0.90 32.82
C ASP A 68 21.56 2.38 33.18
N ARG A 69 20.75 2.68 34.19
CA ARG A 69 20.53 4.05 34.68
C ARG A 69 21.77 4.66 35.32
N LYS A 70 22.60 3.85 36.01
CA LYS A 70 23.87 4.32 36.58
C LYS A 70 24.86 4.73 35.49
N CYS A 71 24.74 4.14 34.30
CA CYS A 71 25.52 4.49 33.12
C CYS A 71 24.87 5.60 32.27
N GLY A 72 23.80 6.24 32.75
CA GLY A 72 23.11 7.31 32.03
C GLY A 72 22.27 6.83 30.85
N ALA A 73 21.93 5.54 30.77
CA ALA A 73 21.10 5.01 29.70
C ALA A 73 19.60 5.11 30.02
N TYR A 74 18.83 5.60 29.04
CA TYR A 74 17.39 5.82 29.13
C TYR A 74 16.67 5.35 27.87
N LEU A 75 15.35 5.16 27.97
CA LEU A 75 14.48 5.05 26.79
C LEU A 75 14.10 6.46 26.37
N ALA A 76 14.44 6.86 25.15
CA ALA A 76 14.18 8.21 24.68
C ALA A 76 12.68 8.58 24.74
N CYS A 77 11.80 7.60 24.57
CA CYS A 77 10.36 7.82 24.61
C CYS A 77 9.77 8.06 26.00
N GLN A 78 10.50 7.73 27.06
CA GLN A 78 10.02 7.82 28.46
C GLN A 78 10.88 8.77 29.31
N ALA A 79 11.96 9.32 28.75
CA ALA A 79 12.82 10.28 29.42
C ALA A 79 12.40 11.71 29.07
N LEU A 80 12.00 12.46 30.09
CA LEU A 80 11.55 13.86 30.02
C LEU A 80 12.73 14.79 30.32
N VAL A 81 12.90 15.83 29.50
CA VAL A 81 14.01 16.79 29.61
C VAL A 81 13.72 17.83 30.70
N GLU A 82 14.64 18.00 31.64
CA GLU A 82 14.55 18.96 32.76
C GLU A 82 15.63 20.06 32.73
N SER A 83 16.69 19.87 31.95
CA SER A 83 17.75 20.84 31.75
C SER A 83 18.37 20.67 30.36
N ASP A 84 19.35 21.51 30.02
CA ASP A 84 20.13 21.33 28.80
C ASP A 84 20.90 20.00 28.87
N ILE A 85 20.73 19.15 27.85
CA ILE A 85 21.27 17.79 27.85
C ILE A 85 22.05 17.49 26.57
N GLU A 86 23.07 16.65 26.73
CA GLU A 86 23.80 16.03 25.62
C GLU A 86 23.49 14.54 25.56
N VAL A 87 23.07 14.07 24.39
CA VAL A 87 22.55 12.72 24.18
C VAL A 87 23.37 12.01 23.12
N ASP A 88 23.95 10.87 23.49
CA ASP A 88 24.52 9.89 22.58
C ASP A 88 23.45 8.93 22.11
N ILE A 89 23.41 8.70 20.80
CA ILE A 89 22.52 7.72 20.19
C ILE A 89 23.33 6.50 19.73
N PRO A 90 23.20 5.36 20.43
CA PRO A 90 23.83 4.11 20.02
C PRO A 90 23.42 3.69 18.61
N PRO A 91 24.33 3.11 17.79
CA PRO A 91 24.01 2.68 16.43
C PRO A 91 22.77 1.79 16.32
N GLY A 92 22.58 0.85 17.26
CA GLY A 92 21.40 -0.05 17.29
C GLY A 92 20.07 0.64 17.58
N SER A 93 20.10 1.91 18.02
CA SER A 93 18.91 2.73 18.29
C SER A 93 18.65 3.78 17.21
N ARG A 94 19.58 3.95 16.25
CA ARG A 94 19.43 4.85 15.11
C ARG A 94 18.61 4.18 14.02
N LEU A 95 17.61 4.89 13.52
CA LEU A 95 17.02 4.64 12.20
C LEU A 95 17.73 5.57 11.23
N ASP A 96 18.95 5.21 10.82
CA ASP A 96 19.67 6.03 9.85
C ASP A 96 19.01 5.87 8.47
N MET A 97 18.39 6.95 7.99
CA MET A 97 17.55 7.01 6.79
C MET A 97 18.00 8.09 5.79
N SER A 98 19.07 8.83 6.11
CA SER A 98 19.50 10.00 5.32
C SER A 98 20.61 9.71 4.31
N ALA A 99 21.05 8.46 4.19
CA ALA A 99 22.10 8.05 3.27
C ALA A 99 21.83 6.65 2.70
N LEU A 100 20.65 6.44 2.11
CA LEU A 100 20.42 5.23 1.33
C LEU A 100 20.37 5.64 -0.14
N SER A 101 21.45 5.33 -0.84
CA SER A 101 21.43 5.21 -2.29
C SER A 101 20.32 4.22 -2.72
N LYS A 102 19.86 4.28 -3.97
CA LYS A 102 18.93 3.28 -4.54
C LYS A 102 19.41 1.84 -4.25
N GLU A 103 20.72 1.63 -4.33
CA GLU A 103 21.41 0.36 -4.08
C GLU A 103 21.34 -0.08 -2.62
N GLU A 104 21.45 0.83 -1.65
CA GLU A 104 21.31 0.50 -0.22
C GLU A 104 19.85 0.34 0.21
N LEU A 105 18.92 1.05 -0.44
CA LEU A 105 17.49 0.78 -0.31
C LEU A 105 17.21 -0.65 -0.77
N GLU A 106 17.67 -1.04 -1.96
CA GLU A 106 17.58 -2.41 -2.49
C GLU A 106 18.28 -3.44 -1.58
N LEU A 107 19.40 -3.08 -0.93
CA LEU A 107 20.13 -3.97 -0.02
C LEU A 107 19.40 -4.20 1.30
N ARG A 108 18.81 -3.16 1.90
CA ARG A 108 17.97 -3.30 3.12
C ARG A 108 16.65 -3.97 2.82
N LEU A 109 16.12 -3.68 1.64
CA LEU A 109 14.95 -4.34 1.10
C LEU A 109 15.24 -5.83 0.82
N ARG A 110 16.47 -6.25 0.53
CA ARG A 110 16.82 -7.65 0.28
C ARG A 110 16.45 -8.60 1.42
N ASP A 111 16.56 -8.16 2.67
CA ASP A 111 16.19 -8.96 3.87
C ASP A 111 14.71 -8.81 4.26
N VAL A 112 14.03 -7.78 3.73
CA VAL A 112 12.58 -7.55 3.90
C VAL A 112 11.80 -8.10 2.69
N TYR A 113 12.45 -8.36 1.56
CA TYR A 113 11.86 -8.93 0.36
C TYR A 113 11.70 -10.43 0.60
N SER A 114 10.57 -10.81 1.19
CA SER A 114 10.05 -12.14 0.90
C SER A 114 9.56 -12.12 -0.54
N LYS A 115 9.99 -13.09 -1.36
CA LYS A 115 9.28 -13.37 -2.60
C LYS A 115 7.81 -13.61 -2.27
N ALA A 116 6.93 -13.30 -3.20
CA ALA A 116 5.52 -13.65 -3.06
C ALA A 116 5.42 -15.18 -2.94
N GLU A 117 5.11 -15.66 -1.74
CA GLU A 117 5.05 -17.08 -1.42
C GLU A 117 3.61 -17.56 -1.41
N ASP A 118 3.39 -18.78 -1.90
CA ASP A 118 2.07 -19.41 -1.88
C ASP A 118 1.66 -19.72 -0.45
N ILE A 119 0.46 -19.29 -0.08
CA ILE A 119 -0.14 -19.60 1.22
C ILE A 119 -1.43 -20.40 1.03
N SER A 120 -1.72 -21.30 1.98
CA SER A 120 -2.94 -22.10 1.96
C SER A 120 -4.18 -21.22 1.98
N GLU A 121 -5.18 -21.53 1.16
CA GLU A 121 -6.49 -20.87 1.18
C GLU A 121 -7.08 -20.92 2.60
N ALA A 122 -7.41 -19.74 3.15
CA ALA A 122 -8.17 -19.66 4.38
C ALA A 122 -9.58 -20.21 4.15
N MET A 123 -10.00 -21.20 4.93
CA MET A 123 -11.39 -21.67 4.88
C MET A 123 -12.30 -20.55 5.38
N PRO A 124 -13.26 -20.05 4.57
CA PRO A 124 -14.16 -18.99 5.00
C PRO A 124 -15.00 -19.49 6.18
N GLN A 125 -14.94 -18.76 7.30
CA GLN A 125 -15.78 -19.01 8.49
C GLN A 125 -17.20 -18.45 8.33
N LEU A 126 -17.44 -17.70 7.25
CA LEU A 126 -18.75 -17.16 6.89
C LEU A 126 -19.64 -18.26 6.33
N GLY A 127 -20.88 -18.34 6.82
CA GLY A 127 -21.87 -19.32 6.38
C GLY A 127 -22.15 -19.26 4.86
N VAL A 128 -22.44 -20.42 4.28
CA VAL A 128 -22.78 -20.55 2.86
C VAL A 128 -24.05 -19.74 2.55
N GLY A 129 -24.01 -18.91 1.51
CA GLY A 129 -25.18 -18.18 1.00
C GLY A 129 -25.43 -16.79 1.63
N LEU A 130 -24.50 -16.26 2.43
CA LEU A 130 -24.63 -14.90 2.99
C LEU A 130 -24.52 -13.78 1.94
N PHE A 131 -23.80 -14.03 0.85
CA PHE A 131 -23.60 -13.05 -0.21
C PHE A 131 -24.14 -13.60 -1.53
N GLN A 132 -24.86 -12.76 -2.26
CA GLN A 132 -25.21 -13.04 -3.64
C GLN A 132 -23.99 -12.79 -4.53
N TYR A 133 -23.73 -13.72 -5.44
CA TYR A 133 -22.67 -13.55 -6.42
C TYR A 133 -23.01 -12.39 -7.36
N GLY A 134 -22.17 -11.36 -7.34
CA GLY A 134 -22.26 -10.17 -8.18
C GLY A 134 -20.89 -9.52 -8.29
N PRO A 135 -20.05 -9.90 -9.28
CA PRO A 135 -18.75 -9.28 -9.45
C PRO A 135 -18.92 -7.83 -9.90
N LEU A 136 -17.98 -6.96 -9.52
CA LEU A 136 -18.00 -5.55 -9.90
C LEU A 136 -17.96 -5.34 -11.43
N VAL A 137 -17.32 -6.28 -12.14
CA VAL A 137 -17.21 -6.27 -13.60
C VAL A 137 -17.63 -7.63 -14.16
N VAL A 138 -18.51 -7.61 -15.16
CA VAL A 138 -18.93 -8.79 -15.94
C VAL A 138 -18.51 -8.59 -17.39
N LYS A 139 -17.99 -9.63 -18.04
CA LYS A 139 -17.73 -9.62 -19.47
C LYS A 139 -18.88 -10.26 -20.24
N SER A 140 -19.48 -9.51 -21.16
CA SER A 140 -20.55 -9.97 -22.04
C SER A 140 -20.10 -9.98 -23.49
N TYR A 141 -20.31 -11.09 -24.19
CA TYR A 141 -20.02 -11.25 -25.62
C TYR A 141 -21.22 -10.82 -26.46
N PHE A 142 -20.95 -10.08 -27.54
CA PHE A 142 -21.96 -9.56 -28.47
C PHE A 142 -21.55 -9.80 -29.92
N GLU A 143 -22.53 -10.20 -30.73
CA GLU A 143 -22.46 -10.20 -32.18
C GLU A 143 -23.26 -9.03 -32.73
N LEU A 144 -22.57 -7.98 -33.14
CA LEU A 144 -23.21 -6.75 -33.61
C LEU A 144 -23.62 -6.88 -35.07
N LEU A 145 -24.79 -6.34 -35.39
CA LEU A 145 -25.22 -6.19 -36.78
C LEU A 145 -24.29 -5.22 -37.51
N LYS A 146 -23.81 -5.60 -38.69
CA LYS A 146 -22.99 -4.72 -39.54
C LYS A 146 -23.83 -3.53 -40.00
N PRO A 147 -23.24 -2.32 -40.09
CA PRO A 147 -23.91 -1.14 -40.59
C PRO A 147 -24.33 -1.38 -42.04
N ASN A 148 -25.52 -0.91 -42.37
CA ASN A 148 -26.11 -1.01 -43.69
C ASN A 148 -26.95 0.26 -43.95
N PHE A 149 -27.58 0.36 -45.11
CA PHE A 149 -28.33 1.57 -45.49
C PHE A 149 -29.57 1.82 -44.61
N ASP A 150 -30.10 0.80 -43.96
CA ASP A 150 -31.27 0.88 -43.08
C ASP A 150 -30.88 1.13 -41.61
N ASP A 151 -29.69 0.67 -41.20
CA ASP A 151 -29.14 0.86 -39.86
C ASP A 151 -27.94 1.81 -39.86
N LYS A 152 -28.25 3.09 -39.62
CA LYS A 152 -27.31 4.22 -39.64
C LYS A 152 -26.76 4.60 -38.26
N LEU A 153 -26.93 3.75 -37.24
CA LEU A 153 -26.41 4.02 -35.90
C LEU A 153 -24.90 4.17 -35.92
N SER A 154 -24.39 5.10 -35.11
CA SER A 154 -22.97 5.20 -34.82
C SER A 154 -22.46 3.93 -34.15
N ASP A 155 -21.15 3.72 -34.20
CA ASP A 155 -20.52 2.54 -33.60
C ASP A 155 -20.81 2.46 -32.08
N LEU A 156 -20.86 3.60 -31.38
CA LEU A 156 -21.17 3.64 -29.94
C LEU A 156 -22.65 3.30 -29.67
N GLU A 157 -23.57 3.92 -30.38
CA GLU A 157 -25.02 3.64 -30.24
C GLU A 157 -25.33 2.18 -30.57
N ARG A 158 -24.61 1.58 -31.53
CA ARG A 158 -24.76 0.17 -31.88
C ARG A 158 -24.36 -0.77 -30.74
N VAL A 159 -23.26 -0.46 -30.05
CA VAL A 159 -22.84 -1.20 -28.86
C VAL A 159 -23.81 -0.98 -27.71
N GLN A 160 -24.23 0.26 -27.46
CA GLN A 160 -25.21 0.59 -26.42
C GLN A 160 -26.54 -0.13 -26.64
N ARG A 161 -27.05 -0.18 -27.88
CA ARG A 161 -28.27 -0.92 -28.22
C ARG A 161 -28.13 -2.41 -27.90
N ALA A 162 -27.01 -3.03 -28.29
CA ALA A 162 -26.78 -4.45 -28.01
C ALA A 162 -26.70 -4.74 -26.50
N ILE A 163 -26.08 -3.85 -25.73
CA ILE A 163 -26.03 -3.95 -24.27
C ILE A 163 -27.45 -3.81 -23.68
N GLU A 164 -28.19 -2.77 -24.08
CA GLU A 164 -29.55 -2.48 -23.61
C GLU A 164 -30.52 -3.64 -23.87
N GLU A 165 -30.43 -4.30 -25.03
CA GLU A 165 -31.21 -5.49 -25.36
C GLU A 165 -30.98 -6.65 -24.37
N GLN A 166 -29.79 -6.75 -23.78
CA GLN A 166 -29.44 -7.82 -22.83
C GLN A 166 -29.75 -7.45 -21.38
N ILE A 167 -29.46 -6.22 -20.94
CA ILE A 167 -29.55 -5.82 -19.52
C ILE A 167 -30.73 -4.91 -19.18
N GLY A 168 -31.46 -4.46 -20.21
CA GLY A 168 -32.60 -3.54 -20.10
C GLY A 168 -32.22 -2.05 -20.16
N PRO A 169 -33.23 -1.17 -20.25
CA PRO A 169 -33.05 0.27 -20.45
C PRO A 169 -32.41 0.92 -19.23
N ARG A 170 -31.16 1.37 -19.39
CA ARG A 170 -30.40 2.10 -18.36
C ARG A 170 -29.43 3.09 -19.02
N PRO A 171 -29.00 4.15 -18.32
CA PRO A 171 -27.89 4.98 -18.77
C PRO A 171 -26.62 4.14 -18.96
N ILE A 172 -26.04 4.18 -20.16
CA ILE A 172 -24.79 3.49 -20.50
C ILE A 172 -23.72 4.52 -20.81
N HIS A 173 -22.66 4.55 -20.00
CA HIS A 173 -21.53 5.47 -20.14
C HIS A 173 -20.25 4.75 -20.55
N THR A 174 -19.33 5.48 -21.16
CA THR A 174 -17.99 4.97 -21.45
C THR A 174 -16.98 6.10 -21.53
N GLY A 175 -15.72 5.79 -21.21
CA GLY A 175 -14.61 6.74 -21.29
C GLY A 175 -14.15 7.01 -22.73
N LEU A 176 -13.52 8.17 -22.94
CA LEU A 176 -12.97 8.59 -24.24
C LEU A 176 -11.96 7.59 -24.84
N ALA A 177 -11.22 6.87 -23.99
CA ALA A 177 -10.26 5.85 -24.43
C ALA A 177 -10.92 4.72 -25.23
N ASN A 178 -12.11 4.26 -24.80
CA ASN A 178 -12.88 3.25 -25.51
C ASN A 178 -13.41 3.80 -26.84
N ILE A 179 -13.98 5.01 -26.83
CA ILE A 179 -14.53 5.66 -28.03
C ILE A 179 -13.47 5.81 -29.13
N ARG A 180 -12.25 6.26 -28.76
CA ARG A 180 -11.16 6.47 -29.73
C ARG A 180 -10.74 5.21 -30.47
N ARG A 181 -10.88 4.04 -29.85
CA ARG A 181 -10.45 2.74 -30.42
C ARG A 181 -11.59 1.95 -31.04
N LEU A 182 -12.84 2.35 -30.76
CA LEU A 182 -14.04 1.57 -31.08
C LEU A 182 -14.17 1.26 -32.57
N GLY A 183 -14.12 2.28 -33.44
CA GLY A 183 -14.40 2.11 -34.87
C GLY A 183 -13.47 1.10 -35.57
N PRO A 184 -12.14 1.25 -35.47
CA PRO A 184 -11.19 0.27 -36.00
C PRO A 184 -11.38 -1.11 -35.38
N LEU A 185 -11.63 -1.19 -34.07
CA LEU A 185 -11.81 -2.45 -33.36
C LEU A 185 -13.01 -3.25 -33.88
N LEU A 186 -14.20 -2.62 -34.01
CA LEU A 186 -15.40 -3.31 -34.49
C LEU A 186 -15.21 -3.89 -35.90
N ARG A 187 -14.54 -3.14 -36.77
CA ARG A 187 -14.28 -3.56 -38.15
C ARG A 187 -13.27 -4.71 -38.21
N ALA A 188 -12.18 -4.59 -37.46
CA ALA A 188 -11.14 -5.61 -37.39
C ALA A 188 -11.63 -6.92 -36.74
N SER A 189 -12.56 -6.84 -35.79
CA SER A 189 -13.13 -8.00 -35.11
C SER A 189 -14.28 -8.66 -35.87
N GLY A 190 -14.65 -8.16 -37.05
CA GLY A 190 -15.77 -8.70 -37.81
C GLY A 190 -17.12 -8.46 -37.12
N TRP A 191 -17.22 -7.45 -36.26
CA TRP A 191 -18.39 -7.08 -35.45
C TRP A 191 -18.73 -8.04 -34.29
N SER A 192 -17.81 -8.94 -33.96
CA SER A 192 -17.85 -9.77 -32.74
C SER A 192 -16.96 -9.16 -31.67
N ILE A 193 -17.52 -8.85 -30.52
CA ILE A 193 -16.79 -8.17 -29.42
C ILE A 193 -17.18 -8.72 -28.06
N THR A 194 -16.29 -8.56 -27.09
CA THR A 194 -16.60 -8.71 -25.67
C THR A 194 -16.51 -7.35 -24.99
N VAL A 195 -17.50 -7.03 -24.16
CA VAL A 195 -17.58 -5.77 -23.42
C VAL A 195 -17.46 -6.07 -21.93
N GLY A 196 -16.51 -5.41 -21.26
CA GLY A 196 -16.43 -5.37 -19.80
C GLY A 196 -17.39 -4.33 -19.25
N LEU A 197 -18.39 -4.77 -18.51
CA LEU A 197 -19.46 -3.95 -17.95
C LEU A 197 -19.30 -3.87 -16.44
N ALA A 198 -19.12 -2.66 -15.91
CA ALA A 198 -19.29 -2.37 -14.50
C ALA A 198 -20.71 -1.86 -14.26
N GLN A 199 -21.39 -2.43 -13.28
CA GLN A 199 -22.78 -2.07 -12.98
C GLN A 199 -22.90 -1.52 -11.57
N ASN A 200 -23.59 -0.38 -11.45
CA ASN A 200 -24.16 0.08 -10.19
C ASN A 200 -25.69 0.14 -10.32
N ASP A 201 -26.38 0.57 -9.27
CA ASP A 201 -27.85 0.58 -9.25
C ASP A 201 -28.46 1.53 -10.29
N GLU A 202 -27.73 2.55 -10.74
CA GLU A 202 -28.25 3.66 -11.55
C GLU A 202 -27.82 3.61 -13.03
N ALA A 203 -26.63 3.09 -13.31
CA ALA A 203 -26.00 3.15 -14.61
C ALA A 203 -25.07 1.95 -14.87
N VAL A 204 -24.71 1.79 -16.15
CA VAL A 204 -23.78 0.78 -16.62
C VAL A 204 -22.61 1.50 -17.27
N GLU A 205 -21.40 1.14 -16.86
CA GLU A 205 -20.17 1.67 -17.42
C GLU A 205 -19.47 0.62 -18.28
N ILE A 206 -19.20 0.96 -19.53
CA ILE A 206 -18.34 0.19 -20.41
C ILE A 206 -16.89 0.51 -20.04
N ILE A 207 -16.24 -0.44 -19.35
CA ILE A 207 -14.86 -0.35 -18.89
C ILE A 207 -13.90 -0.71 -20.00
N SER A 208 -14.18 -1.78 -20.75
CA SER A 208 -13.31 -2.27 -21.82
C SER A 208 -14.12 -2.84 -22.98
N ILE A 209 -13.51 -2.82 -24.17
CA ILE A 209 -14.05 -3.46 -25.39
C ILE A 209 -12.91 -4.25 -26.03
N GLU A 210 -13.12 -5.55 -26.19
CA GLU A 210 -12.14 -6.51 -26.71
C GLU A 210 -12.68 -7.19 -27.99
N PRO A 211 -11.82 -7.55 -28.94
CA PRO A 211 -12.24 -8.30 -30.12
C PRO A 211 -12.55 -9.76 -29.75
N GLN A 212 -13.52 -10.36 -30.46
CA GLN A 212 -13.91 -11.76 -30.29
C GLN A 212 -14.49 -12.08 -28.91
N ASP A 213 -14.78 -13.36 -28.67
CA ASP A 213 -15.27 -13.84 -27.37
C ASP A 213 -14.11 -14.01 -26.37
N ARG A 214 -14.11 -13.16 -25.35
CA ARG A 214 -13.24 -13.15 -24.17
C ARG A 214 -14.05 -13.23 -22.89
N SER A 215 -15.34 -13.55 -22.97
CA SER A 215 -16.27 -13.55 -21.81
C SER A 215 -15.84 -14.51 -20.70
N LYS A 216 -15.18 -15.62 -21.07
CA LYS A 216 -14.64 -16.60 -20.14
C LYS A 216 -13.40 -16.11 -19.37
N ASN A 217 -12.70 -15.12 -19.88
CA ASN A 217 -11.47 -14.58 -19.31
C ASN A 217 -11.79 -13.33 -18.46
N ASN A 218 -12.48 -13.55 -17.34
CA ASN A 218 -12.85 -12.48 -16.40
C ASN A 218 -12.25 -12.77 -15.02
N PHE A 219 -11.15 -12.08 -14.72
CA PHE A 219 -10.37 -12.28 -13.51
C PHE A 219 -10.31 -11.00 -12.68
N GLY A 220 -10.02 -11.15 -11.39
CA GLY A 220 -9.82 -10.05 -10.48
C GLY A 220 -8.69 -10.34 -9.50
N PHE A 221 -8.20 -9.28 -8.87
CA PHE A 221 -7.27 -9.37 -7.76
C PHE A 221 -7.92 -8.80 -6.50
N ALA A 222 -7.68 -9.44 -5.36
CA ALA A 222 -8.04 -8.93 -4.05
C ALA A 222 -6.76 -8.74 -3.23
N PHE A 223 -6.47 -7.50 -2.82
CA PHE A 223 -5.29 -7.18 -2.02
C PHE A 223 -5.69 -6.69 -0.62
N ASP A 224 -5.07 -7.29 0.40
CA ASP A 224 -5.07 -6.80 1.78
C ASP A 224 -3.69 -6.18 2.06
N ILE A 225 -3.68 -4.87 2.28
CA ILE A 225 -2.45 -4.08 2.47
C ILE A 225 -2.28 -3.81 3.96
N GLY A 226 -1.70 -4.78 4.66
CA GLY A 226 -1.28 -4.63 6.04
C GLY A 226 -0.02 -3.78 6.18
N THR A 227 0.25 -3.28 7.39
CA THR A 227 1.47 -2.52 7.69
C THR A 227 2.72 -3.37 7.53
N THR A 228 2.67 -4.63 7.93
CA THR A 228 3.80 -5.57 7.85
C THR A 228 3.74 -6.44 6.61
N THR A 229 2.55 -6.84 6.18
CA THR A 229 2.35 -7.85 5.14
C THR A 229 1.31 -7.35 4.13
N VAL A 230 1.60 -7.52 2.85
CA VAL A 230 0.63 -7.41 1.77
C VAL A 230 0.26 -8.80 1.31
N SER A 231 -1.03 -9.14 1.34
CA SER A 231 -1.57 -10.40 0.81
C SER A 231 -2.39 -10.11 -0.43
N GLY A 232 -2.24 -10.92 -1.47
CA GLY A 232 -2.98 -10.83 -2.71
C GLY A 232 -3.60 -12.17 -3.05
N SER A 233 -4.83 -12.16 -3.56
CA SER A 233 -5.48 -13.34 -4.14
C SER A 233 -5.86 -13.06 -5.59
N PHE A 234 -5.54 -14.00 -6.48
CA PHE A 234 -6.01 -13.99 -7.85
C PHE A 234 -7.32 -14.78 -7.93
N VAL A 235 -8.35 -14.20 -8.53
CA VAL A 235 -9.73 -14.71 -8.48
C VAL A 235 -10.28 -14.85 -9.89
N ASP A 236 -10.83 -16.02 -10.21
CA ASP A 236 -11.70 -16.19 -11.37
C ASP A 236 -13.10 -15.74 -10.98
N LEU A 237 -13.55 -14.63 -11.58
CA LEU A 237 -14.85 -14.05 -11.26
C LEU A 237 -15.95 -15.01 -11.73
N ASN A 238 -15.84 -15.57 -12.94
CA ASN A 238 -16.84 -16.48 -13.50
C ASN A 238 -17.03 -17.75 -12.65
N LEU A 239 -15.93 -18.35 -12.18
CA LEU A 239 -15.94 -19.56 -11.36
C LEU A 239 -16.14 -19.30 -9.86
N LYS A 240 -16.12 -18.03 -9.43
CA LYS A 240 -16.29 -17.61 -8.02
C LYS A 240 -15.21 -18.20 -7.12
N LYS A 241 -14.00 -18.38 -7.65
CA LYS A 241 -12.94 -19.14 -6.98
C LYS A 241 -11.65 -18.33 -6.94
N ALA A 242 -11.01 -18.31 -5.77
CA ALA A 242 -9.61 -17.94 -5.70
C ALA A 242 -8.79 -19.02 -6.43
N LEU A 243 -7.94 -18.59 -7.36
CA LEU A 243 -7.04 -19.45 -8.11
C LEU A 243 -5.73 -19.64 -7.36
N GLY A 244 -5.25 -18.59 -6.70
CA GLY A 244 -4.05 -18.61 -5.86
C GLY A 244 -4.01 -17.44 -4.90
N THR A 245 -3.25 -17.58 -3.81
CA THR A 245 -3.00 -16.52 -2.84
C THR A 245 -1.52 -16.45 -2.55
N LYS A 246 -0.98 -15.23 -2.58
CA LYS A 246 0.42 -14.93 -2.30
C LYS A 246 0.52 -13.85 -1.24
N ALA A 247 1.56 -13.92 -0.41
CA ALA A 247 1.86 -12.88 0.57
C ALA A 247 3.33 -12.44 0.46
N ALA A 248 3.56 -11.17 0.76
CA ALA A 248 4.88 -10.58 0.83
C ALA A 248 4.95 -9.53 1.95
N TYR A 249 6.14 -9.27 2.48
CA TYR A 249 6.30 -8.15 3.42
C TYR A 249 6.10 -6.81 2.73
N ASN A 250 5.42 -5.90 3.43
CA ASN A 250 5.18 -4.55 2.96
C ASN A 250 6.49 -3.74 2.95
N ARG A 251 6.94 -3.35 1.76
CA ARG A 251 8.18 -2.59 1.53
C ARG A 251 8.19 -1.20 2.14
N GLN A 252 7.03 -0.66 2.49
CA GLN A 252 6.94 0.57 3.27
C GLN A 252 7.59 0.46 4.65
N ALA A 253 7.86 -0.75 5.13
CA ALA A 253 8.65 -1.01 6.34
C ALA A 253 10.05 -0.37 6.29
N ALA A 254 10.62 -0.18 5.08
CA ALA A 254 11.88 0.54 4.91
C ALA A 254 11.81 2.00 5.38
N PHE A 255 10.63 2.62 5.33
CA PHE A 255 10.42 4.05 5.65
C PHE A 255 9.76 4.26 7.01
N GLY A 256 9.28 3.18 7.65
CA GLY A 256 8.67 3.25 8.98
C GLY A 256 8.12 1.90 9.43
N SER A 257 8.42 1.54 10.69
CA SER A 257 7.96 0.30 11.31
C SER A 257 6.46 0.27 11.63
N ASP A 258 5.81 1.43 11.63
CA ASP A 258 4.40 1.61 11.97
C ASP A 258 3.78 2.76 11.16
N VAL A 259 2.46 2.92 11.28
CA VAL A 259 1.68 3.91 10.54
C VAL A 259 2.11 5.34 10.87
N ILE A 260 2.38 5.64 12.14
CA ILE A 260 2.72 7.01 12.58
C ILE A 260 4.06 7.44 11.97
N THR A 261 5.05 6.55 12.00
CA THR A 261 6.36 6.81 11.41
C THR A 261 6.24 7.05 9.90
N ARG A 262 5.37 6.30 9.21
CA ARG A 262 5.11 6.51 7.76
C ARG A 262 4.38 7.81 7.48
N ILE A 263 3.43 8.23 8.33
CA ILE A 263 2.75 9.54 8.20
C ILE A 263 3.77 10.68 8.33
N ILE A 264 4.67 10.60 9.32
CA ILE A 264 5.73 11.58 9.50
C ILE A 264 6.68 11.57 8.29
N TYR A 265 7.09 10.39 7.80
CA TYR A 265 7.93 10.27 6.61
C TYR A 265 7.28 10.89 5.37
N ALA A 266 5.96 10.71 5.20
CA ALA A 266 5.22 11.26 4.07
C ALA A 266 5.19 12.80 4.02
N GLN A 267 5.45 13.47 5.15
CA GLN A 267 5.53 14.94 5.23
C GLN A 267 6.89 15.50 4.76
N ALA A 268 7.91 14.65 4.61
CA ALA A 268 9.19 15.04 4.04
C ALA A 268 9.12 15.17 2.51
N GLU A 269 10.09 15.87 1.92
CA GLU A 269 10.22 16.00 0.46
C GLU A 269 10.27 14.62 -0.22
N ASP A 270 9.39 14.42 -1.21
CA ASP A 270 9.14 13.16 -1.93
C ASP A 270 8.73 11.95 -1.07
N GLY A 271 8.48 12.13 0.23
CA GLY A 271 8.21 11.02 1.15
C GLY A 271 6.92 10.25 0.82
N LEU A 272 5.87 10.97 0.44
CA LEU A 272 4.60 10.39 0.01
C LEU A 272 4.75 9.56 -1.27
N GLU A 273 5.48 10.08 -2.27
CA GLU A 273 5.70 9.41 -3.55
C GLU A 273 6.52 8.13 -3.35
N LYS A 274 7.57 8.16 -2.52
CA LYS A 274 8.39 6.98 -2.18
C LYS A 274 7.57 5.90 -1.48
N LEU A 275 6.71 6.26 -0.53
CA LEU A 275 5.80 5.32 0.13
C LEU A 275 4.77 4.72 -0.84
N HIS A 276 4.28 5.52 -1.78
CA HIS A 276 3.33 5.08 -2.81
C HIS A 276 3.99 4.08 -3.77
N HIS A 277 5.16 4.41 -4.34
CA HIS A 277 5.89 3.50 -5.21
C HIS A 277 6.23 2.18 -4.50
N ALA A 278 6.67 2.22 -3.24
CA ALA A 278 7.04 1.00 -2.52
C ALA A 278 5.91 -0.03 -2.40
N VAL A 279 4.65 0.42 -2.26
CA VAL A 279 3.50 -0.49 -2.20
C VAL A 279 2.96 -0.85 -3.60
N VAL A 280 2.96 0.10 -4.54
CA VAL A 280 2.49 -0.14 -5.91
C VAL A 280 3.41 -1.10 -6.65
N ASP A 281 4.72 -0.94 -6.54
CA ASP A 281 5.71 -1.83 -7.17
C ASP A 281 5.56 -3.25 -6.63
N LEU A 282 5.36 -3.40 -5.32
CA LEU A 282 5.10 -4.70 -4.71
C LEU A 282 3.82 -5.35 -5.25
N ILE A 283 2.72 -4.60 -5.34
CA ILE A 283 1.45 -5.10 -5.87
C ILE A 283 1.61 -5.53 -7.33
N ASN A 284 2.29 -4.72 -8.15
CA ASN A 284 2.52 -5.04 -9.56
C ASN A 284 3.39 -6.30 -9.73
N GLU A 285 4.43 -6.47 -8.92
CA GLU A 285 5.23 -7.70 -8.92
C GLU A 285 4.41 -8.93 -8.48
N MET A 286 3.50 -8.78 -7.51
CA MET A 286 2.59 -9.86 -7.13
C MET A 286 1.62 -10.20 -8.27
N ILE A 287 1.11 -9.18 -8.99
CA ILE A 287 0.26 -9.36 -10.18
C ILE A 287 1.02 -10.14 -11.25
N GLU A 288 2.24 -9.72 -11.61
CA GLU A 288 3.10 -10.41 -12.58
C GLU A 288 3.34 -11.87 -12.19
N ALA A 289 3.62 -12.13 -10.90
CA ALA A 289 3.81 -13.49 -10.40
C ALA A 289 2.55 -14.37 -10.58
N PHE A 290 1.36 -13.83 -10.35
CA PHE A 290 0.11 -14.56 -10.62
C PHE A 290 -0.09 -14.84 -12.11
N ILE A 291 0.13 -13.83 -12.95
CA ILE A 291 -0.03 -13.97 -14.41
C ILE A 291 0.92 -15.01 -14.99
N ASP A 292 2.18 -14.99 -14.56
CA ASP A 292 3.18 -15.95 -15.00
C ASP A 292 2.83 -17.38 -14.57
N GLU A 293 2.26 -17.55 -13.38
CA GLU A 293 1.84 -18.85 -12.86
C GLU A 293 0.59 -19.38 -13.57
N PHE A 294 -0.45 -18.55 -13.69
CA PHE A 294 -1.75 -18.95 -14.21
C PHE A 294 -1.90 -18.79 -15.74
N LYS A 295 -0.88 -18.24 -16.41
CA LYS A 295 -0.82 -18.05 -17.88
C LYS A 295 -2.01 -17.24 -18.42
N VAL A 296 -2.26 -16.09 -17.78
CA VAL A 296 -3.33 -15.15 -18.16
C VAL A 296 -2.71 -13.88 -18.75
N ASP A 297 -3.22 -13.38 -19.87
CA ASP A 297 -2.77 -12.11 -20.45
C ASP A 297 -3.28 -10.89 -19.64
N LEU A 298 -2.43 -9.84 -19.55
CA LEU A 298 -2.76 -8.51 -19.04
C LEU A 298 -3.47 -7.63 -20.07
#